data_AF-A0A0T5ZXA9-F1
#
_entry.id   AF-A0A0T5ZXA9-F1
#
_cell.length_a   1.000
_cell.length_b   1.000
_cell.length_c   1.000
_cell.angle_alpha   90.00
_cell.angle_beta   90.00
_cell.angle_gamma   90.00
#
_symmetry.space_group_name_H-M   'P 1'
#
loop_
_entity.id
_entity.type
_entity.pdbx_description
1 polymer ?
#
loop_
_entity_poly.entity_id
_entity_poly.type
_entity_poly.pdbx_seq_one_letter_code
_entity_poly.pdbx_strand_id
1 'polypeptide(L)'
;MLTCELSVNGRVVGTLTAHRTTRRDGKGRYSYGCVIRTPEGVTRNAIVWHDPSDGIWALVRSAIEDLRPEKWFPGPDRKEN
;
A
#
# COMPACT_ATOMS: atom_id res chain seq x y z
N MET A 1 -10.31 -8.72 3.90
CA MET A 1 -9.78 -7.34 3.95
C MET A 1 -8.57 -7.36 4.85
N LEU A 2 -7.48 -6.70 4.45
CA LEU A 2 -6.28 -6.52 5.28
C LEU A 2 -6.14 -5.03 5.58
N THR A 3 -5.84 -4.69 6.83
CA THR A 3 -5.38 -3.35 7.21
C THR A 3 -4.11 -3.48 8.03
N CYS A 4 -3.11 -2.67 7.72
CA CYS A 4 -1.85 -2.61 8.46
C CYS A 4 -1.44 -1.17 8.72
N GLU A 5 -0.71 -0.96 9.81
CA GLU A 5 -0.07 0.32 10.10
C GLU A 5 1.15 0.50 9.18
N LEU A 6 1.29 1.69 8.62
CA LEU A 6 2.41 2.05 7.77
C LEU A 6 3.36 2.95 8.56
N SER A 7 4.59 2.48 8.73
CA SER A 7 5.68 3.26 9.31
C SER A 7 6.77 3.53 8.27
N VAL A 8 7.23 4.77 8.20
CA VAL A 8 8.38 5.19 7.39
C VAL A 8 9.45 5.72 8.34
N ASN A 9 10.66 5.16 8.27
CA ASN A 9 11.78 5.53 9.15
C ASN A 9 11.44 5.49 10.66
N GLY A 10 10.67 4.48 11.10
CA GLY A 10 10.29 4.29 12.50
C GLY A 10 9.16 5.21 12.99
N ARG A 11 8.60 6.07 12.13
CA ARG A 11 7.44 6.90 12.44
C ARG A 11 6.20 6.36 11.74
N VAL A 12 5.11 6.18 12.48
CA VAL A 12 3.80 5.87 11.91
C VAL A 12 3.31 7.05 11.08
N VAL A 13 2.99 6.80 9.81
CA VAL A 13 2.53 7.82 8.85
C VAL A 13 1.10 7.58 8.36
N GLY A 14 0.50 6.44 8.71
CA GLY A 14 -0.87 6.14 8.36
C GLY A 14 -1.21 4.66 8.36
N THR A 15 -2.25 4.32 7.63
CA THR A 15 -2.74 2.94 7.46
C THR A 15 -2.79 2.57 5.99
N LEU A 16 -2.41 1.34 5.66
CA LEU A 16 -2.63 0.72 4.36
C LEU A 16 -3.77 -0.31 4.49
N THR A 17 -4.82 -0.14 3.71
CA THR A 17 -5.94 -1.09 3.60
C THR A 17 -5.95 -1.70 2.20
N ALA A 18 -5.92 -3.03 2.12
CA ALA A 18 -6.10 -3.77 0.89
C ALA A 18 -7.41 -4.55 0.89
N HIS A 19 -8.20 -4.39 -0.17
CA HIS A 19 -9.44 -5.13 -0.38
C HIS A 19 -9.42 -5.83 -1.73
N ARG A 20 -9.72 -7.13 -1.73
CA ARG A 20 -9.84 -7.91 -2.97
C ARG A 20 -11.12 -7.47 -3.70
N THR A 21 -11.02 -7.24 -5.01
CA THR A 21 -12.19 -6.99 -5.85
C THR A 21 -12.72 -8.31 -6.44
N THR A 22 -13.77 -8.24 -7.25
CA THR A 22 -14.31 -9.40 -7.98
C THR A 22 -13.54 -9.73 -9.27
N ARG A 23 -12.61 -8.88 -9.72
CA ARG A 23 -11.87 -9.12 -10.97
C ARG A 23 -10.71 -10.10 -10.77
N ARG A 24 -10.63 -11.08 -11.68
CA ARG A 24 -9.57 -12.08 -11.78
C ARG A 24 -9.01 -12.09 -13.21
N ASP A 25 -7.69 -12.19 -13.36
CA ASP A 25 -7.05 -12.26 -14.68
C ASP A 25 -6.90 -13.71 -15.17
N GLY A 26 -6.50 -13.89 -16.43
CA GLY A 26 -6.29 -15.21 -17.04
C GLY A 26 -5.15 -16.04 -16.43
N LYS A 27 -4.35 -15.44 -15.55
CA LYS A 27 -3.27 -16.12 -14.79
C LYS A 27 -3.74 -16.53 -13.39
N GLY A 28 -5.01 -16.28 -13.07
CA GLY A 28 -5.59 -16.65 -11.79
C GLY A 28 -5.41 -15.61 -10.68
N ARG A 29 -4.74 -14.47 -10.96
CA ARG A 29 -4.50 -13.40 -9.99
C ARG A 29 -5.78 -12.60 -9.78
N TYR A 30 -6.00 -12.16 -8.54
CA TYR A 30 -7.09 -11.25 -8.21
C TYR A 30 -6.57 -9.81 -8.19
N SER A 31 -7.43 -8.86 -8.55
CA SER A 31 -7.11 -7.45 -8.31
C SER A 31 -7.50 -7.03 -6.90
N TYR A 32 -6.67 -6.19 -6.30
CA TYR A 32 -6.85 -5.62 -4.98
C TYR A 32 -6.80 -4.11 -5.07
N GLY A 33 -7.83 -3.43 -4.57
CA GLY A 33 -7.76 -2.01 -4.31
C GLY A 33 -7.00 -1.76 -3.03
N CYS A 34 -5.92 -0.99 -3.11
CA CYS A 34 -5.07 -0.65 -1.99
C CYS A 34 -5.22 0.85 -1.70
N VAL A 35 -5.41 1.20 -0.44
CA VAL A 35 -5.64 2.57 0.01
C VAL A 35 -4.70 2.90 1.15
N ILE A 36 -3.91 3.94 1.01
CA ILE A 36 -3.18 4.56 2.13
C ILE A 36 -3.98 5.74 2.63
N ARG A 37 -4.23 5.80 3.95
CA ARG A 37 -4.83 6.94 4.64
C ARG A 37 -3.88 7.45 5.70
N THR A 38 -3.60 8.75 5.63
CA THR A 38 -2.79 9.47 6.62
C THR A 38 -3.68 10.14 7.66
N PRO A 39 -3.16 10.43 8.88
CA PRO A 39 -3.88 11.22 9.88
C PRO A 39 -4.29 12.61 9.37
N GLU A 40 -3.51 13.20 8.46
CA GLU A 40 -3.74 14.52 7.87
C GLU A 40 -4.81 14.51 6.76
N GLY A 41 -5.47 13.37 6.52
CA GLY A 41 -6.54 13.22 5.55
C GLY A 41 -6.06 12.97 4.10
N VAL A 42 -4.76 12.91 3.84
CA VAL A 42 -4.23 12.51 2.54
C VAL A 42 -4.56 11.04 2.29
N THR A 43 -5.22 10.78 1.16
CA THR A 43 -5.60 9.45 0.71
C THR A 43 -5.01 9.16 -0.67
N ARG A 44 -4.42 7.97 -0.83
CA ARG A 44 -3.85 7.51 -2.10
C ARG A 44 -4.32 6.08 -2.38
N ASN A 45 -4.61 5.80 -3.66
CA ASN A 45 -5.20 4.55 -4.09
C ASN A 45 -4.34 3.90 -5.18
N ALA A 46 -4.24 2.58 -5.15
CA ALA A 46 -3.60 1.75 -6.16
C ALA A 46 -4.46 0.51 -6.45
N ILE A 47 -4.25 -0.09 -7.63
CA ILE A 47 -4.83 -1.39 -7.98
C ILE A 47 -3.68 -2.34 -8.25
N VAL A 48 -3.60 -3.41 -7.45
CA VAL A 48 -2.54 -4.42 -7.55
C VAL A 48 -3.15 -5.75 -7.97
N TRP A 49 -2.56 -6.39 -8.97
CA TRP A 49 -2.87 -7.79 -9.31
C TRP A 49 -1.98 -8.72 -8.52
N HIS A 50 -2.57 -9.63 -7.75
CA HIS A 50 -1.85 -10.48 -6.81
C HIS A 50 -2.36 -11.91 -6.84
N ASP A 51 -1.44 -12.88 -6.83
CA ASP A 51 -1.75 -14.29 -6.63
C ASP A 51 -1.87 -14.57 -5.11
N PRO A 52 -3.05 -15.02 -4.62
CA PRO A 52 -3.20 -15.36 -3.21
C PRO A 52 -2.19 -16.40 -2.69
N SER A 53 -1.60 -17.24 -3.55
CA SER A 53 -0.58 -18.21 -3.14
C SER A 53 0.73 -17.58 -2.69
N ASP A 54 1.05 -16.36 -3.17
CA ASP A 54 2.29 -15.65 -2.82
C ASP A 54 2.26 -15.11 -1.37
N GLY A 55 1.09 -15.17 -0.74
CA GLY A 55 0.89 -14.73 0.63
C GLY A 55 0.73 -13.21 0.75
N ILE A 56 0.16 -12.82 1.89
CA ILE A 56 -0.34 -11.46 2.09
C ILE A 56 0.76 -10.38 2.10
N TRP A 57 1.99 -10.75 2.46
CA TRP A 57 3.12 -9.80 2.48
C TRP A 57 3.62 -9.42 1.08
N ALA A 58 3.46 -10.30 0.09
CA ALA A 58 3.77 -9.96 -1.30
C ALA A 58 2.78 -8.92 -1.84
N LEU A 59 1.49 -9.02 -1.50
CA LEU A 59 0.50 -7.98 -1.81
C LEU A 59 0.87 -6.63 -1.21
N VAL A 60 1.21 -6.61 0.09
CA VAL A 60 1.61 -5.38 0.79
C VAL A 60 2.84 -4.76 0.13
N ARG A 61 3.85 -5.56 -0.19
CA ARG A 61 5.05 -5.10 -0.89
C ARG A 61 4.72 -4.45 -2.22
N SER A 62 3.95 -5.11 -3.09
CA SER A 62 3.56 -4.55 -4.38
C SER A 62 2.74 -3.26 -4.24
N ALA A 63 1.87 -3.17 -3.23
CA ALA A 63 1.13 -1.94 -2.95
C ALA A 63 2.06 -0.79 -2.52
N ILE A 64 3.08 -1.07 -1.70
CA ILE A 64 4.09 -0.09 -1.29
C ILE A 64 4.95 0.33 -2.49
N GLU A 65 5.36 -0.59 -3.36
CA GLU A 65 6.17 -0.31 -4.55
C GLU A 65 5.43 0.59 -5.56
N ASP A 66 4.12 0.39 -5.73
CA ASP A 66 3.29 1.20 -6.61
C ASP A 66 3.03 2.60 -6.02
N LEU A 67 2.66 2.65 -4.73
CA LEU A 67 2.30 3.89 -4.05
C LEU A 67 3.53 4.75 -3.66
N ARG A 68 4.66 4.13 -3.35
CA ARG A 68 5.91 4.80 -2.92
C ARG A 68 5.74 5.81 -1.78
N PRO A 69 5.20 5.40 -0.62
CA PRO A 69 4.94 6.30 0.51
C PRO A 69 6.19 7.03 1.02
N GLU A 70 7.39 6.47 0.85
CA GLU A 70 8.67 7.08 1.24
C GLU A 70 8.96 8.41 0.51
N LYS A 71 8.31 8.66 -0.63
CA LYS A 71 8.43 9.94 -1.35
C LYS A 71 7.58 11.05 -0.75
N TRP A 72 6.58 10.70 0.07
CA TRP A 72 5.62 11.66 0.65
C TRP A 72 5.94 11.99 2.09
N PHE A 73 6.61 11.07 2.78
CA PHE A 73 7.12 11.26 4.14
C PHE A 73 8.63 11.31 4.07
N PRO A 74 9.22 12.45 3.66
CA PRO A 74 10.65 12.60 3.73
C PRO A 74 11.09 12.28 5.16
N GLY A 75 12.11 11.42 5.28
CA GLY A 75 12.74 11.17 6.57
C GLY A 75 13.21 12.49 7.20
N PRO A 76 13.49 12.50 8.51
CA PRO A 76 13.92 13.71 9.22
C PRO A 76 15.11 14.45 8.56
N ASP A 77 15.90 13.76 7.74
CA ASP A 77 17.06 14.30 7.03
C ASP A 77 16.76 14.95 5.67
N ARG A 78 15.55 14.76 5.12
CA ARG A 78 15.11 15.47 3.91
C ARG A 78 14.30 16.70 4.33
N LYS A 79 15.00 17.80 4.60
CA LYS A 79 14.36 19.12 4.58
C LYS A 79 13.83 19.37 3.17
N GLU A 80 12.54 19.68 3.06
CA GLU A 80 11.97 20.29 1.85
C GLU A 80 12.83 21.51 1.48
N ASN A 81 13.24 21.55 0.21
CA ASN A 81 13.92 22.69 -0.41
C ASN A 81 12.87 23.56 -1.09
#